data_AF-A0A8D2ZEY4-F1
#
_entry.id   AF-A0A8D2ZEY4-F1
#
_cell.length_a   1.000
_cell.length_b   1.000
_cell.length_c   1.000
_cell.angle_alpha   90.00
_cell.angle_beta   90.00
_cell.angle_gamma   90.00
#
_symmetry.space_group_name_H-M   'P 1'
#
loop_
_entity.id
_entity.type
_entity.pdbx_description
1 polymer ?
#
loop_
_entity_poly.entity_id
_entity_poly.type
_entity_poly.pdbx_seq_one_letter_code
_entity_poly.pdbx_strand_id
1 'polypeptide(L)'
;MSRGICPRVNSCASSWICAAVVLAACVIDAESYSCHEVRTAYQLRQVGPLHRVPETPGTDVDLLICKHQGPSCCTRKMEESYQIAVKRETLHNIQSYSYELEHLISGHSDAFQDMFQYLLSFSQGHLSSLLEGTYSPLSRHTLPHVNQLFSSLSLYLRGANVSVEASVQQFFNNLFPLVYTRLINPGIEGSMTEASEMGDCLRMIRQDVNPFGPYPAAMAQELAGALGAGRQLGLALEEGVEVMNATEHVSLSKECVKGLVKMVFCSHCRGLTLIKPCVGYCLNVMRGCLASVSELDQPWRRYTSLLEQLTHAMAGQHSLELALLEVRGRVHNALLYAQRRGPLITATVDKVCGLTTGEPTSMHPTSPEVTTSTVTSSSPLPSAAPSQPEQWLRQLAHLKREFLMYLQRYKSFFAALPEMLCEGENVMDDSTCWSGDDVVESYSGRVVGNGLHAQRQNPEVKVRTVDPTLAEVKEKLDRFNRETQERFPKLDQVEAWDELGSGRSEGSSIGCDDEDGCQASGDGQENISHTDASNERRPIGRQPGGDSPPENPSKPPSVKVIGASPSGNWARPWSLALLCAALCFQWTLF
;
A
#
# COMPACT_ATOMS: atom_id res chain seq x y z
N MET A 1 -63.38 -66.19 -59.28
CA MET A 1 -62.63 -65.57 -58.16
C MET A 1 -61.17 -65.67 -58.54
N SER A 2 -60.33 -64.65 -58.66
CA SER A 2 -60.28 -63.33 -58.04
C SER A 2 -59.74 -62.27 -59.02
N ARG A 3 -60.19 -61.03 -58.86
CA ARG A 3 -59.66 -59.83 -59.54
C ARG A 3 -58.34 -59.42 -58.88
N GLY A 4 -57.27 -59.28 -59.65
CA GLY A 4 -56.02 -58.63 -59.23
C GLY A 4 -56.06 -57.14 -59.55
N ILE A 5 -55.93 -56.31 -58.51
CA ILE A 5 -55.93 -54.84 -58.57
C ILE A 5 -54.48 -54.38 -58.57
N CYS A 6 -54.01 -53.72 -59.63
CA CYS A 6 -52.72 -53.02 -59.62
C CYS A 6 -52.88 -51.69 -58.84
N PRO A 7 -52.00 -51.38 -57.86
CA PRO A 7 -52.03 -50.08 -57.22
C PRO A 7 -51.31 -49.06 -58.10
N ARG A 8 -51.99 -47.95 -58.42
CA ARG A 8 -51.35 -46.74 -58.95
C ARG A 8 -50.48 -46.15 -57.84
N VAL A 9 -49.16 -46.21 -58.00
CA VAL A 9 -48.22 -45.47 -57.14
C VAL A 9 -48.35 -43.98 -57.46
N ASN A 10 -48.72 -43.20 -56.44
CA ASN A 10 -49.03 -41.79 -56.56
C ASN A 10 -47.72 -40.99 -56.73
N SER A 11 -47.39 -40.60 -57.97
CA SER A 11 -46.17 -39.85 -58.33
C SER A 11 -45.93 -38.59 -57.46
N CYS A 12 -46.99 -37.96 -56.95
CA CYS A 12 -46.89 -36.88 -55.97
C CYS A 12 -46.14 -37.30 -54.70
N ALA A 13 -46.46 -38.46 -54.10
CA ALA A 13 -45.89 -38.85 -52.82
C ALA A 13 -44.36 -39.02 -52.86
N SER A 14 -43.83 -39.52 -53.98
CA SER A 14 -42.38 -39.63 -54.20
C SER A 14 -41.69 -38.27 -54.29
N SER A 15 -42.33 -37.28 -54.91
CA SER A 15 -41.78 -35.93 -55.06
C SER A 15 -41.74 -35.18 -53.72
N TRP A 16 -42.79 -35.35 -52.89
CA TRP A 16 -42.85 -34.79 -51.54
C TRP A 16 -41.80 -35.39 -50.60
N ILE A 17 -41.51 -36.69 -50.72
CA ILE A 17 -40.48 -37.35 -49.91
C ILE A 17 -39.08 -36.89 -50.34
N CYS A 18 -38.80 -36.79 -51.64
CA CYS A 18 -37.52 -36.26 -52.12
C CYS A 18 -37.33 -34.79 -51.72
N ALA A 19 -38.36 -33.95 -51.82
CA ALA A 19 -38.31 -32.57 -51.38
C ALA A 19 -38.09 -32.45 -49.87
N ALA A 20 -38.74 -33.31 -49.06
CA ALA A 20 -38.55 -33.35 -47.61
C ALA A 20 -37.14 -33.83 -47.22
N VAL A 21 -36.55 -34.78 -47.95
CA VAL A 21 -35.18 -35.26 -47.72
C VAL A 21 -34.15 -34.20 -48.14
N VAL A 22 -34.38 -33.48 -49.24
CA VAL A 22 -33.54 -32.35 -49.66
C VAL A 22 -33.65 -31.19 -48.67
N LEU A 23 -34.86 -30.86 -48.20
CA LEU A 23 -35.06 -29.86 -47.14
C LEU A 23 -34.40 -30.30 -45.83
N ALA A 24 -34.54 -31.56 -45.42
CA ALA A 24 -33.88 -32.08 -44.22
C ALA A 24 -32.35 -32.07 -44.37
N ALA A 25 -31.81 -32.41 -45.55
CA ALA A 25 -30.38 -32.33 -45.83
C ALA A 25 -29.87 -30.88 -45.82
N CYS A 26 -30.62 -29.93 -46.38
CA CYS A 26 -30.31 -28.50 -46.33
C CYS A 26 -30.43 -27.91 -44.91
N VAL A 27 -31.31 -28.45 -44.06
CA VAL A 27 -31.46 -28.01 -42.65
C VAL A 27 -30.37 -28.62 -41.76
N ILE A 28 -29.87 -29.82 -42.07
CA ILE A 28 -28.73 -30.42 -41.36
C ILE A 28 -27.40 -29.74 -41.76
N ASP A 29 -27.29 -29.19 -42.98
CA ASP A 29 -26.14 -28.39 -43.42
C ASP A 29 -26.23 -26.91 -42.97
N ALA A 30 -27.30 -26.54 -42.26
CA ALA A 30 -27.57 -25.19 -41.75
C ALA A 30 -27.31 -25.04 -40.25
N GLU A 31 -26.33 -25.75 -39.67
CA GLU A 31 -25.60 -25.18 -38.54
C GLU A 31 -24.76 -24.01 -39.09
N SER A 32 -25.40 -22.84 -39.28
CA SER A 32 -24.71 -21.64 -39.72
C SER A 32 -23.72 -21.23 -38.62
N TYR A 33 -22.46 -21.63 -38.78
CA TYR A 33 -21.40 -21.13 -37.93
C TYR A 33 -21.44 -19.60 -37.94
N SER A 34 -21.79 -19.01 -36.81
CA SER A 34 -21.97 -17.57 -36.64
C SER A 34 -21.05 -17.05 -35.56
N CYS A 35 -20.48 -15.88 -35.80
CA CYS A 35 -19.65 -15.17 -34.83
C CYS A 35 -20.45 -14.21 -33.94
N HIS A 36 -21.78 -14.36 -33.88
CA HIS A 36 -22.65 -13.47 -33.12
C HIS A 36 -22.28 -13.42 -31.62
N GLU A 37 -22.03 -14.55 -30.97
CA GLU A 37 -21.61 -14.57 -29.55
C GLU A 37 -20.29 -13.83 -29.33
N VAL A 38 -19.33 -14.01 -30.25
CA VAL A 38 -18.05 -13.30 -30.24
C VAL A 38 -18.26 -11.81 -30.41
N ARG A 39 -19.16 -11.39 -31.31
CA ARG A 39 -19.56 -9.99 -31.51
C ARG A 39 -20.17 -9.39 -30.25
N THR A 40 -21.05 -10.12 -29.57
CA THR A 40 -21.64 -9.70 -28.29
C THR A 40 -20.56 -9.56 -27.21
N ALA A 41 -19.68 -10.54 -27.04
CA ALA A 41 -18.59 -10.48 -26.06
C ALA A 41 -17.61 -9.32 -26.35
N TYR A 42 -17.29 -9.09 -27.63
CA TYR A 42 -16.44 -7.99 -28.09
C TYR A 42 -17.06 -6.62 -27.78
N GLN A 43 -18.39 -6.49 -27.88
CA GLN A 43 -19.14 -5.30 -27.49
C GLN A 43 -19.14 -5.10 -25.98
N LEU A 44 -19.50 -6.14 -25.21
CA LEU A 44 -19.64 -6.07 -23.75
C LEU A 44 -18.32 -5.69 -23.08
N ARG A 45 -17.19 -6.25 -23.55
CA ARG A 45 -15.85 -5.91 -23.06
C ARG A 45 -15.27 -4.61 -23.65
N GLN A 46 -16.04 -3.89 -24.46
CA GLN A 46 -15.65 -2.62 -25.07
C GLN A 46 -14.28 -2.70 -25.76
N VAL A 47 -14.05 -3.77 -26.52
CA VAL A 47 -12.75 -4.06 -27.14
C VAL A 47 -12.48 -3.14 -28.31
N GLY A 48 -13.51 -2.79 -29.07
CA GLY A 48 -13.39 -1.84 -30.17
C GLY A 48 -14.61 -1.80 -31.08
N PRO A 49 -14.45 -1.28 -32.32
CA PRO A 49 -15.56 -1.17 -33.27
C PRO A 49 -16.10 -2.53 -33.73
N LEU A 50 -17.42 -2.72 -33.66
CA LEU A 50 -18.08 -4.00 -33.96
C LEU A 50 -17.96 -4.47 -35.41
N HIS A 51 -17.79 -3.54 -36.36
CA HIS A 51 -17.59 -3.89 -37.77
C HIS A 51 -16.28 -4.67 -38.02
N ARG A 52 -15.38 -4.76 -37.04
CA ARG A 52 -14.16 -5.58 -37.11
C ARG A 52 -14.43 -7.07 -36.89
N VAL A 53 -15.58 -7.41 -36.29
CA VAL A 53 -16.00 -8.78 -36.05
C VAL A 53 -16.67 -9.32 -37.32
N PRO A 54 -16.19 -10.44 -37.89
CA PRO A 54 -16.83 -11.06 -39.04
C PRO A 54 -18.20 -11.63 -38.64
N GLU A 55 -19.13 -11.76 -39.59
CA GLU A 55 -20.44 -12.36 -39.32
C GLU A 55 -20.37 -13.90 -39.24
N THR A 56 -19.50 -14.50 -40.06
CA THR A 56 -19.25 -15.95 -40.12
C THR A 56 -17.75 -16.25 -39.93
N PRO A 57 -17.39 -17.43 -39.40
CA PRO A 57 -15.99 -17.79 -39.23
C PRO A 57 -15.24 -17.96 -40.55
N GLY A 58 -13.98 -17.55 -40.59
CA GLY A 58 -13.06 -17.78 -41.71
C GLY A 58 -12.05 -18.89 -41.41
N THR A 59 -11.64 -19.66 -42.42
CA THR A 59 -10.70 -20.80 -42.27
C THR A 59 -9.25 -20.47 -42.65
N ASP A 60 -9.00 -19.36 -43.36
CA ASP A 60 -7.66 -18.92 -43.79
C ASP A 60 -7.41 -17.48 -43.32
N VAL A 61 -7.26 -17.31 -42.00
CA VAL A 61 -7.11 -16.00 -41.37
C VAL A 61 -5.68 -15.80 -40.87
N ASP A 62 -5.05 -14.69 -41.27
CA ASP A 62 -3.67 -14.31 -40.88
C ASP A 62 -3.61 -13.79 -39.44
N LEU A 63 -3.91 -14.67 -38.48
CA LEU A 63 -3.75 -14.42 -37.04
C LEU A 63 -2.28 -14.56 -36.65
N LEU A 64 -1.79 -13.75 -35.71
CA LEU A 64 -0.42 -13.81 -35.23
C LEU A 64 -0.31 -14.47 -33.85
N ILE A 65 -1.29 -14.25 -32.98
CA ILE A 65 -1.27 -14.70 -31.57
C ILE A 65 -2.18 -15.92 -31.40
N CYS A 66 -3.44 -15.82 -31.82
CA CYS A 66 -4.50 -16.81 -31.62
C CYS A 66 -4.55 -17.89 -32.73
N LYS A 67 -3.39 -18.25 -33.29
CA LYS A 67 -3.32 -19.27 -34.35
C LYS A 67 -3.82 -20.61 -33.82
N HIS A 68 -4.80 -21.19 -34.51
CA HIS A 68 -5.34 -22.52 -34.20
C HIS A 68 -5.80 -23.21 -35.48
N GLN A 69 -6.05 -24.52 -35.39
CA GLN A 69 -6.63 -25.30 -36.48
C GLN A 69 -8.15 -25.13 -36.49
N GLY A 70 -8.72 -24.83 -37.66
CA GLY A 70 -10.16 -24.72 -37.86
C GLY A 70 -10.64 -23.29 -38.14
N PRO A 71 -11.96 -23.08 -38.20
CA PRO A 71 -12.56 -21.78 -38.47
C PRO A 71 -12.39 -20.82 -37.29
N SER A 72 -12.13 -19.54 -37.58
CA SER A 72 -11.98 -18.49 -36.59
C SER A 72 -12.94 -17.33 -36.78
N CYS A 73 -13.45 -16.80 -35.67
CA CYS A 73 -14.21 -15.56 -35.58
C CYS A 73 -13.36 -14.30 -35.39
N CYS A 74 -12.04 -14.40 -35.49
CA CYS A 74 -11.13 -13.29 -35.29
C CYS A 74 -10.47 -12.86 -36.60
N THR A 75 -10.16 -11.57 -36.69
CA THR A 75 -9.29 -11.01 -37.73
C THR A 75 -8.02 -10.44 -37.10
N ARG A 76 -6.99 -10.18 -37.92
CA ARG A 76 -5.77 -9.50 -37.45
C ARG A 76 -6.04 -8.15 -36.75
N LYS A 77 -7.00 -7.39 -37.27
CA LYS A 77 -7.43 -6.11 -36.65
C LYS A 77 -8.13 -6.33 -35.30
N MET A 78 -8.81 -7.47 -35.11
CA MET A 78 -9.35 -7.83 -33.80
C MET A 78 -8.24 -8.18 -32.83
N GLU A 79 -7.20 -8.93 -33.23
CA GLU A 79 -6.03 -9.19 -32.37
C GLU A 79 -5.32 -7.90 -31.93
N GLU A 80 -5.17 -6.93 -32.85
CA GLU A 80 -4.63 -5.61 -32.50
C GLU A 80 -5.51 -4.89 -31.47
N SER A 81 -6.84 -5.02 -31.58
CA SER A 81 -7.79 -4.45 -30.63
C SER A 81 -7.75 -5.16 -29.27
N TYR A 82 -7.61 -6.49 -29.27
CA TYR A 82 -7.42 -7.29 -28.06
C TYR A 82 -6.13 -6.94 -27.32
N GLN A 83 -5.03 -6.66 -28.03
CA GLN A 83 -3.79 -6.22 -27.41
C GLN A 83 -3.97 -4.90 -26.64
N ILE A 84 -4.71 -3.95 -27.21
CA ILE A 84 -5.01 -2.67 -26.55
C ILE A 84 -5.95 -2.90 -25.35
N ALA A 85 -7.00 -3.68 -25.54
CA ALA A 85 -7.99 -3.95 -24.51
C ALA A 85 -7.39 -4.67 -23.31
N VAL A 86 -6.61 -5.75 -23.53
CA VAL A 86 -5.99 -6.52 -22.46
C VAL A 86 -4.96 -5.68 -21.69
N LYS A 87 -4.17 -4.86 -22.40
CA LYS A 87 -3.21 -3.96 -21.74
C LYS A 87 -3.93 -2.99 -20.80
N ARG A 88 -5.04 -2.37 -21.26
CA ARG A 88 -5.85 -1.46 -20.45
C ARG A 88 -6.46 -2.18 -19.24
N GLU A 89 -7.09 -3.33 -19.45
CA GLU A 89 -7.77 -4.12 -18.41
C GLU A 89 -6.77 -4.59 -17.33
N THR A 90 -5.62 -5.13 -17.75
CA THR A 90 -4.59 -5.59 -16.81
C THR A 90 -3.99 -4.46 -16.00
N LEU A 91 -3.65 -3.32 -16.63
CA LEU A 91 -3.11 -2.16 -15.91
C LEU A 91 -4.12 -1.58 -14.92
N HIS A 92 -5.39 -1.47 -15.34
CA HIS A 92 -6.47 -1.02 -14.45
C HIS A 92 -6.64 -1.96 -13.24
N ASN A 93 -6.57 -3.27 -13.44
CA ASN A 93 -6.69 -4.23 -12.34
C ASN A 93 -5.51 -4.10 -11.37
N ILE A 94 -4.28 -3.94 -11.88
CA ILE A 94 -3.09 -3.69 -11.04
C ILE A 94 -3.29 -2.43 -10.19
N GLN A 95 -3.72 -1.32 -10.81
CA GLN A 95 -4.04 -0.07 -10.12
C GLN A 95 -5.11 -0.26 -9.05
N SER A 96 -6.17 -1.02 -9.35
CA SER A 96 -7.24 -1.28 -8.39
C SER A 96 -6.75 -2.06 -7.16
N TYR A 97 -5.83 -3.01 -7.31
CA TYR A 97 -5.26 -3.76 -6.19
C TYR A 97 -4.21 -2.94 -5.41
N SER A 98 -3.51 -2.01 -6.05
CA SER A 98 -2.54 -1.13 -5.37
C SER A 98 -3.16 0.08 -4.69
N TYR A 99 -4.38 0.47 -5.08
CA TYR A 99 -5.04 1.71 -4.66
C TYR A 99 -5.06 1.91 -3.15
N GLU A 100 -5.51 0.92 -2.38
CA GLU A 100 -5.58 1.02 -0.91
C GLU A 100 -4.21 1.23 -0.29
N LEU A 101 -3.19 0.50 -0.75
CA LEU A 101 -1.82 0.60 -0.23
C LEU A 101 -1.19 1.96 -0.55
N GLU A 102 -1.40 2.46 -1.75
CA GLU A 102 -0.93 3.78 -2.18
C GLU A 102 -1.55 4.90 -1.33
N HIS A 103 -2.89 4.87 -1.17
CA HIS A 103 -3.60 5.86 -0.37
C HIS A 103 -3.22 5.78 1.11
N LEU A 104 -2.99 4.57 1.62
CA LEU A 104 -2.48 4.37 2.97
C LEU A 104 -1.14 5.08 3.15
N ILE A 105 -0.15 4.80 2.30
CA ILE A 105 1.20 5.35 2.47
C ILE A 105 1.22 6.86 2.22
N SER A 106 0.58 7.33 1.14
CA SER A 106 0.51 8.76 0.82
C SER A 106 -0.24 9.54 1.91
N GLY A 107 -1.40 9.04 2.36
CA GLY A 107 -2.18 9.70 3.41
C GLY A 107 -1.43 9.76 4.74
N HIS A 108 -0.66 8.72 5.09
CA HIS A 108 0.19 8.74 6.29
C HIS A 108 1.41 9.64 6.14
N SER A 109 2.00 9.73 4.93
CA SER A 109 3.05 10.72 4.63
C SER A 109 2.54 12.13 4.87
N ASP A 110 1.39 12.49 4.32
CA ASP A 110 0.81 13.83 4.45
C ASP A 110 0.41 14.14 5.90
N ALA A 111 -0.25 13.21 6.59
CA ALA A 111 -0.64 13.39 7.98
C ALA A 111 0.58 13.51 8.92
N PHE A 112 1.63 12.72 8.68
CA PHE A 112 2.90 12.85 9.39
C PHE A 112 3.52 14.23 9.13
N GLN A 113 3.42 14.70 7.88
CA GLN A 113 3.93 16.02 7.50
C GLN A 113 3.15 17.19 8.13
N ASP A 114 1.84 17.06 8.30
CA ASP A 114 1.07 18.09 8.98
C ASP A 114 1.38 18.10 10.49
N MET A 115 1.53 16.92 11.10
CA MET A 115 1.85 16.77 12.51
C MET A 115 3.16 17.48 12.90
N PHE A 116 4.28 17.21 12.21
CA PHE A 116 5.56 17.80 12.62
C PHE A 116 5.59 19.31 12.40
N GLN A 117 4.96 19.83 11.34
CA GLN A 117 4.86 21.28 11.12
C GLN A 117 4.03 21.95 12.21
N TYR A 118 2.91 21.33 12.61
CA TYR A 118 2.11 21.80 13.72
C TYR A 118 2.92 21.83 15.02
N LEU A 119 3.59 20.73 15.38
CA LEU A 119 4.39 20.65 16.62
C LEU A 119 5.54 21.66 16.65
N LEU A 120 6.23 21.87 15.53
CA LEU A 120 7.28 22.88 15.41
C LEU A 120 6.71 24.29 15.62
N SER A 121 5.63 24.63 14.93
CA SER A 121 4.96 25.94 15.04
C SER A 121 4.44 26.19 16.46
N PHE A 122 3.82 25.17 17.06
CA PHE A 122 3.31 25.23 18.43
C PHE A 122 4.44 25.45 19.45
N SER A 123 5.51 24.68 19.37
CA SER A 123 6.69 24.83 20.25
C SER A 123 7.39 26.17 20.06
N GLN A 124 7.52 26.64 18.81
CA GLN A 124 8.05 27.96 18.48
C GLN A 124 7.22 29.07 19.13
N GLY A 125 5.88 29.00 18.99
CA GLY A 125 4.96 29.94 19.63
C GLY A 125 5.06 29.90 21.16
N HIS A 126 5.16 28.71 21.75
CA HIS A 126 5.34 28.52 23.19
C HIS A 126 6.65 29.13 23.71
N LEU A 127 7.76 28.99 22.99
CA LEU A 127 9.03 29.62 23.36
C LEU A 127 8.96 31.15 23.18
N SER A 128 8.32 31.62 22.12
CA SER A 128 8.18 33.05 21.83
C SER A 128 7.36 33.76 22.91
N SER A 129 6.24 33.16 23.32
CA SER A 129 5.41 33.63 24.43
C SER A 129 6.16 33.70 25.76
N LEU A 130 7.05 32.74 26.06
CA LEU A 130 7.90 32.79 27.26
C LEU A 130 8.82 34.02 27.23
N LEU A 131 9.44 34.30 26.09
CA LEU A 131 10.36 35.42 25.92
C LEU A 131 9.65 36.77 25.98
N GLU A 132 8.48 36.89 25.37
CA GLU A 132 7.67 38.12 25.40
C GLU A 132 7.10 38.42 26.78
N GLY A 133 6.65 37.38 27.50
CA GLY A 133 6.07 37.52 28.83
C GLY A 133 7.10 37.62 29.95
N THR A 134 7.85 36.54 30.21
CA THR A 134 8.75 36.44 31.37
C THR A 134 10.07 37.17 31.16
N TYR A 135 10.58 37.22 29.93
CA TYR A 135 11.89 37.80 29.60
C TYR A 135 11.78 38.96 28.60
N SER A 136 10.76 39.80 28.77
CA SER A 136 10.42 40.89 27.83
C SER A 136 11.62 41.73 27.34
N PRO A 137 12.61 42.11 28.18
CA PRO A 137 13.79 42.85 27.71
C PRO A 137 14.66 42.14 26.65
N LEU A 138 14.61 40.80 26.62
CA LEU A 138 15.33 39.95 25.67
C LEU A 138 14.56 39.68 24.38
N SER A 139 13.22 39.76 24.43
CA SER A 139 12.30 39.28 23.39
C SER A 139 12.66 39.75 21.98
N ARG A 140 12.68 41.07 21.74
CA ARG A 140 12.88 41.69 20.42
C ARG A 140 14.12 41.17 19.67
N HIS A 141 15.21 40.90 20.39
CA HIS A 141 16.48 40.47 19.79
C HIS A 141 16.65 38.95 19.80
N THR A 142 15.90 38.23 20.65
CA THR A 142 15.95 36.77 20.75
C THR A 142 15.01 36.09 19.76
N LEU A 143 13.85 36.68 19.46
CA LEU A 143 12.84 36.09 18.56
C LEU A 143 13.39 35.72 17.16
N PRO A 144 14.25 36.52 16.49
CA PRO A 144 14.87 36.10 15.23
C PRO A 144 15.68 34.80 15.35
N HIS A 145 16.35 34.59 16.49
CA HIS A 145 17.12 33.36 16.75
C HIS A 145 16.23 32.17 17.09
N VAL A 146 15.06 32.41 17.71
CA VAL A 146 14.02 31.39 17.86
C VAL A 146 13.53 30.93 16.48
N ASN A 147 13.16 31.87 15.61
CA ASN A 147 12.70 31.55 14.26
C ASN A 147 13.77 30.77 13.47
N GLN A 148 15.03 31.17 13.58
CA GLN A 148 16.15 30.46 12.94
C GLN A 148 16.33 29.03 13.46
N LEU A 149 16.21 28.81 14.78
CA LEU A 149 16.29 27.47 15.38
C LEU A 149 15.20 26.56 14.80
N PHE A 150 13.93 26.97 14.87
CA PHE A 150 12.81 26.16 14.40
C PHE A 150 12.80 25.96 12.87
N SER A 151 13.28 26.95 12.11
CA SER A 151 13.50 26.77 10.66
C SER A 151 14.55 25.68 10.38
N SER A 152 15.62 25.65 11.17
CA SER A 152 16.69 24.65 11.04
C SER A 152 16.19 23.24 11.41
N LEU A 153 15.38 23.14 12.48
CA LEU A 153 14.74 21.88 12.87
C LEU A 153 13.74 21.37 11.81
N SER A 154 12.98 22.27 11.18
CA SER A 154 12.08 21.94 10.07
C SER A 154 12.85 21.39 8.87
N LEU A 155 13.96 22.04 8.48
CA LEU A 155 14.84 21.56 7.41
C LEU A 155 15.45 20.19 7.74
N TYR A 156 15.89 19.98 8.98
CA TYR A 156 16.41 18.68 9.42
C TYR A 156 15.37 17.56 9.25
N LEU A 157 14.13 17.79 9.69
CA LEU A 157 13.06 16.79 9.58
C LEU A 157 12.67 16.50 8.13
N ARG A 158 12.77 17.48 7.22
CA ARG A 158 12.59 17.31 5.76
C ARG A 158 13.81 16.69 5.04
N GLY A 159 14.77 16.14 5.78
CA GLY A 159 15.91 15.44 5.18
C GLY A 159 17.12 16.30 4.84
N ALA A 160 17.13 17.61 5.10
CA ALA A 160 18.29 18.46 4.83
C ALA A 160 19.50 18.07 5.69
N ASN A 161 20.71 18.34 5.17
CA ASN A 161 21.97 18.09 5.88
C ASN A 161 22.27 19.18 6.91
N VAL A 162 21.45 19.26 7.96
CA VAL A 162 21.56 20.19 9.09
C VAL A 162 21.83 19.38 10.37
N SER A 163 22.66 19.86 11.28
CA SER A 163 22.85 19.23 12.61
C SER A 163 21.96 19.91 13.64
N VAL A 164 21.15 19.11 14.34
CA VAL A 164 20.30 19.57 15.44
C VAL A 164 21.17 20.18 16.55
N GLU A 165 22.26 19.52 16.89
CA GLU A 165 23.20 19.96 17.92
C GLU A 165 23.84 21.30 17.57
N ALA A 166 24.29 21.47 16.32
CA ALA A 166 24.86 22.72 15.85
C ALA A 166 23.82 23.86 15.87
N SER A 167 22.58 23.60 15.48
CA SER A 167 21.49 24.59 15.52
C SER A 167 21.17 25.03 16.95
N VAL A 168 21.10 24.09 17.91
CA VAL A 168 20.89 24.40 19.33
C VAL A 168 22.08 25.18 19.90
N GLN A 169 23.32 24.79 19.58
CA GLN A 169 24.51 25.52 20.01
C GLN A 169 24.51 26.95 19.46
N GLN A 170 24.21 27.13 18.16
CA GLN A 170 24.13 28.44 17.53
C GLN A 170 23.08 29.33 18.20
N PHE A 171 21.90 28.78 18.53
CA PHE A 171 20.87 29.50 19.27
C PHE A 171 21.40 30.05 20.60
N PHE A 172 22.03 29.20 21.42
CA PHE A 172 22.57 29.64 22.71
C PHE A 172 23.81 30.54 22.59
N ASN A 173 24.62 30.40 21.54
CA ASN A 173 25.73 31.32 21.28
C ASN A 173 25.22 32.73 20.99
N ASN A 174 24.12 32.86 20.25
CA ASN A 174 23.48 34.14 19.98
C ASN A 174 22.71 34.68 21.19
N LEU A 175 22.20 33.80 22.05
CA LEU A 175 21.47 34.17 23.26
C LEU A 175 22.38 34.79 24.33
N PHE A 176 23.63 34.32 24.47
CA PHE A 176 24.50 34.73 25.58
C PHE A 176 24.79 36.24 25.64
N PRO A 177 25.18 36.92 24.55
CA PRO A 177 25.39 38.37 24.59
C PRO A 177 24.16 39.15 25.04
N LEU A 178 22.96 38.72 24.61
CA LEU A 178 21.69 39.36 24.99
C LEU A 178 21.40 39.16 26.48
N VAL A 179 21.58 37.93 26.97
CA VAL A 179 21.39 37.59 28.38
C VAL A 179 22.37 38.36 29.26
N TYR A 180 23.64 38.45 28.86
CA TYR A 180 24.64 39.19 29.62
C TYR A 180 24.29 40.68 29.72
N THR A 181 24.03 41.33 28.58
CA THR A 181 23.84 42.78 28.50
C THR A 181 22.48 43.27 28.99
N ARG A 182 21.44 42.43 29.00
CA ARG A 182 20.07 42.87 29.32
C ARG A 182 19.43 42.15 30.50
N LEU A 183 19.96 41.01 30.91
CA LEU A 183 19.42 40.23 32.02
C LEU A 183 20.37 40.18 33.22
N ILE A 184 21.67 40.03 32.99
CA ILE A 184 22.68 39.97 34.05
C ILE A 184 23.16 41.38 34.41
N ASN A 185 23.55 42.18 33.41
CA ASN A 185 24.10 43.53 33.59
C ASN A 185 23.38 44.55 32.69
N PRO A 186 22.13 44.93 33.01
CA PRO A 186 21.31 45.83 32.19
C PRO A 186 21.83 47.27 32.03
N GLY A 187 22.98 47.62 32.62
CA GLY A 187 23.60 48.94 32.56
C GLY A 187 24.80 49.07 31.59
N ILE A 188 25.17 48.00 30.87
CA ILE A 188 26.37 47.97 29.99
C ILE A 188 26.03 48.38 28.53
N GLU A 189 24.88 49.02 28.25
CA GLU A 189 24.60 49.57 26.90
C GLU A 189 25.51 50.79 26.61
N GLY A 190 26.75 50.51 26.20
CA GLY A 190 27.74 51.48 25.71
C GLY A 190 27.56 51.83 24.22
N SER A 191 28.51 52.58 23.67
CA SER A 191 28.53 52.97 22.25
C SER A 191 28.37 51.74 21.33
N MET A 192 27.67 51.91 20.20
CA MET A 192 27.34 50.84 19.24
C MET A 192 28.56 50.01 18.77
N THR A 193 29.75 50.61 18.74
CA THR A 193 31.02 49.92 18.42
C THR A 193 31.53 49.03 19.55
N GLU A 194 31.48 49.48 20.80
CA GLU A 194 31.89 48.72 21.98
C GLU A 194 30.92 47.56 22.26
N ALA A 195 29.63 47.76 21.98
CA ALA A 195 28.62 46.71 22.10
C ALA A 195 28.84 45.56 21.08
N SER A 196 29.35 45.86 19.89
CA SER A 196 29.68 44.84 18.88
C SER A 196 30.91 44.03 19.27
N GLU A 197 32.00 44.69 19.67
CA GLU A 197 33.25 44.02 20.10
C GLU A 197 33.03 43.18 21.36
N MET A 198 32.27 43.71 22.34
CA MET A 198 31.86 42.96 23.52
C MET A 198 31.00 41.75 23.16
N GLY A 199 30.05 41.92 22.22
CA GLY A 199 29.20 40.83 21.73
C GLY A 199 29.99 39.68 21.11
N ASP A 200 31.01 40.00 20.30
CA ASP A 200 31.87 38.98 19.67
C ASP A 200 32.78 38.29 20.68
N CYS A 201 33.33 39.03 21.65
CA CYS A 201 34.08 38.43 22.75
C CYS A 201 33.20 37.48 23.58
N LEU A 202 31.99 37.91 23.95
CA LEU A 202 31.02 37.09 24.68
C LEU A 202 30.69 35.79 23.94
N ARG A 203 30.49 35.85 22.61
CA ARG A 203 30.30 34.63 21.79
C ARG A 203 31.51 33.70 21.86
N MET A 204 32.72 34.24 21.81
CA MET A 204 33.97 33.47 21.85
C MET A 204 34.17 32.74 23.20
N ILE A 205 33.89 33.43 24.32
CA ILE A 205 34.14 32.87 25.67
C ILE A 205 32.96 32.08 26.24
N ARG A 206 31.83 31.99 25.52
CA ARG A 206 30.60 31.35 25.99
C ARG A 206 30.84 29.92 26.47
N GLN A 207 31.65 29.14 25.75
CA GLN A 207 31.94 27.76 26.12
C GLN A 207 32.71 27.67 27.44
N ASP A 208 33.68 28.55 27.66
CA ASP A 208 34.50 28.59 28.87
C ASP A 208 33.72 29.10 30.08
N VAL A 209 32.87 30.12 29.89
CA VAL A 209 32.02 30.69 30.94
C VAL A 209 30.87 29.74 31.33
N ASN A 210 30.42 28.91 30.38
CA ASN A 210 29.25 28.03 30.52
C ASN A 210 28.04 28.71 31.21
N PRO A 211 27.54 29.83 30.65
CA PRO A 211 26.55 30.69 31.31
C PRO A 211 25.19 30.02 31.49
N PHE A 212 24.92 28.98 30.70
CA PHE A 212 23.64 28.26 30.67
C PHE A 212 23.73 26.86 31.30
N GLY A 213 24.86 26.47 31.90
CA GLY A 213 25.00 25.19 32.57
C GLY A 213 24.73 23.98 31.65
N PRO A 214 24.10 22.90 32.15
CA PRO A 214 23.91 21.67 31.38
C PRO A 214 22.79 21.75 30.33
N TYR A 215 21.93 22.77 30.40
CA TYR A 215 20.67 22.82 29.64
C TYR A 215 20.85 22.84 28.12
N PRO A 216 21.83 23.56 27.52
CA PRO A 216 22.04 23.51 26.07
C PRO A 216 22.42 22.12 25.56
N ALA A 217 23.30 21.41 26.27
CA ALA A 217 23.73 20.07 25.88
C ALA A 217 22.60 19.06 26.03
N ALA A 218 21.84 19.14 27.13
CA ALA A 218 20.67 18.29 27.35
C ALA A 218 19.60 18.50 26.27
N MET A 219 19.27 19.75 25.94
CA MET A 219 18.32 20.09 24.87
C MET A 219 18.79 19.57 23.51
N ALA A 220 20.09 19.72 23.18
CA ALA A 220 20.63 19.23 21.93
C ALA A 220 20.53 17.71 21.80
N GLN A 221 20.91 16.97 22.85
CA GLN A 221 20.86 15.49 22.86
C GLN A 221 19.42 14.96 22.76
N GLU A 222 18.49 15.55 23.52
CA GLU A 222 17.08 15.17 23.53
C GLU A 222 16.43 15.40 22.16
N LEU A 223 16.62 16.59 21.58
CA LEU A 223 16.11 16.90 20.24
C LEU A 223 16.76 16.02 19.18
N ALA A 224 18.08 15.81 19.22
CA ALA A 224 18.76 14.97 18.23
C ALA A 224 18.25 13.52 18.25
N GLY A 225 18.04 12.96 19.45
CA GLY A 225 17.46 11.63 19.62
C GLY A 225 16.02 11.53 19.12
N ALA A 226 15.14 12.42 19.59
CA ALA A 226 13.71 12.38 19.28
C ALA A 226 13.42 12.71 17.81
N LEU A 227 14.10 13.72 17.24
CA LEU A 227 13.94 14.12 15.84
C LEU A 227 14.58 13.11 14.89
N GLY A 228 15.55 12.31 15.34
CA GLY A 228 16.23 11.30 14.52
C GLY A 228 15.26 10.26 13.95
N ALA A 229 14.49 9.62 14.81
CA ALA A 229 13.50 8.62 14.39
C ALA A 229 12.38 9.25 13.54
N GLY A 230 11.90 10.44 13.91
CA GLY A 230 10.90 11.17 13.14
C GLY A 230 11.38 11.53 11.73
N ARG A 231 12.60 12.04 11.58
CA ARG A 231 13.22 12.29 10.27
C ARG A 231 13.26 11.02 9.42
N GLN A 232 13.72 9.92 10.00
CA GLN A 232 13.87 8.67 9.26
C GLN A 232 12.52 8.07 8.86
N LEU A 233 11.50 8.21 9.71
CA LEU A 233 10.13 7.81 9.41
C LEU A 233 9.55 8.63 8.25
N GLY A 234 9.74 9.95 8.23
CA GLY A 234 9.32 10.81 7.12
C GLY A 234 9.97 10.39 5.80
N LEU A 235 11.28 10.18 5.80
CA LEU A 235 12.01 9.69 4.62
C LEU A 235 11.54 8.29 4.18
N ALA A 236 11.21 7.41 5.13
CA ALA A 236 10.66 6.09 4.82
C ALA A 236 9.32 6.20 4.09
N LEU A 237 8.41 7.04 4.59
CA LEU A 237 7.09 7.25 3.97
C LEU A 237 7.22 7.80 2.54
N GLU A 238 8.12 8.77 2.32
CA GLU A 238 8.42 9.29 0.97
C GLU A 238 8.96 8.20 0.02
N GLU A 239 9.89 7.37 0.50
CA GLU A 239 10.43 6.23 -0.27
C GLU A 239 9.32 5.22 -0.62
N GLY A 240 8.39 4.96 0.31
CA GLY A 240 7.21 4.13 0.07
C GLY A 240 6.31 4.69 -1.04
N VAL A 241 6.04 6.00 -1.05
CA VAL A 241 5.27 6.67 -2.11
C VAL A 241 5.96 6.51 -3.47
N GLU A 242 7.27 6.67 -3.53
CA GLU A 242 8.04 6.52 -4.76
C GLU A 242 7.97 5.10 -5.33
N VAL A 243 8.10 4.08 -4.46
CA VAL A 243 7.95 2.67 -4.85
C VAL A 243 6.56 2.43 -5.44
N MET A 244 5.50 2.92 -4.79
CA MET A 244 4.13 2.76 -5.27
C MET A 244 3.93 3.44 -6.64
N ASN A 245 4.36 4.70 -6.78
CA ASN A 245 4.29 5.45 -8.04
C ASN A 245 5.01 4.75 -9.20
N ALA A 246 6.18 4.18 -8.94
CA ALA A 246 6.93 3.44 -9.96
C ALA A 246 6.21 2.15 -10.40
N THR A 247 5.52 1.49 -9.47
CA THR A 247 4.77 0.25 -9.76
C THR A 247 3.45 0.50 -10.47
N GLU A 248 2.86 1.68 -10.33
CA GLU A 248 1.66 2.10 -11.06
C GLU A 248 1.92 2.25 -12.56
N HIS A 249 3.11 2.73 -12.92
CA HIS A 249 3.49 3.06 -14.30
C HIS A 249 4.20 1.90 -15.03
N VAL A 250 4.02 0.66 -14.56
CA VAL A 250 4.72 -0.51 -15.10
C VAL A 250 4.38 -0.74 -16.57
N SER A 251 5.43 -0.87 -17.39
CA SER A 251 5.28 -1.13 -18.81
C SER A 251 5.17 -2.63 -19.10
N LEU A 252 4.06 -3.05 -19.70
CA LEU A 252 3.90 -4.44 -20.14
C LEU A 252 4.72 -4.71 -21.40
N SER A 253 5.58 -5.73 -21.34
CA SER A 253 6.41 -6.15 -22.48
C SER A 253 5.56 -6.76 -23.62
N LYS A 254 6.12 -6.80 -24.83
CA LYS A 254 5.44 -7.40 -25.99
C LYS A 254 5.09 -8.88 -25.78
N GLU A 255 5.97 -9.64 -25.11
CA GLU A 255 5.72 -11.06 -24.82
C GLU A 255 4.66 -11.23 -23.73
N CYS A 256 4.63 -10.35 -22.73
CA CYS A 256 3.53 -10.31 -21.75
C CYS A 256 2.19 -10.03 -22.42
N VAL A 257 2.10 -8.99 -23.26
CA VAL A 257 0.85 -8.66 -23.97
C VAL A 257 0.37 -9.82 -24.85
N LYS A 258 1.28 -10.52 -25.54
CA LYS A 258 0.92 -11.73 -26.29
C LYS A 258 0.36 -12.84 -25.40
N GLY A 259 1.02 -13.12 -24.27
CA GLY A 259 0.56 -14.10 -23.29
C GLY A 259 -0.83 -13.76 -22.74
N LEU A 260 -1.05 -12.49 -22.39
CA LEU A 260 -2.34 -11.97 -21.92
C LEU A 260 -3.43 -12.10 -22.98
N VAL A 261 -3.17 -11.74 -24.25
CA VAL A 261 -4.15 -11.94 -25.33
C VAL A 261 -4.47 -13.43 -25.50
N LYS A 262 -3.45 -14.30 -25.45
CA LYS A 262 -3.63 -15.76 -25.53
C LYS A 262 -4.51 -16.30 -24.40
N MET A 263 -4.30 -15.79 -23.20
CA MET A 263 -5.04 -16.18 -22.01
C MET A 263 -6.49 -15.69 -22.00
N VAL A 264 -6.72 -14.42 -22.35
CA VAL A 264 -8.02 -13.75 -22.15
C VAL A 264 -8.93 -13.85 -23.37
N PHE A 265 -8.39 -13.78 -24.59
CA PHE A 265 -9.20 -13.56 -25.79
C PHE A 265 -9.10 -14.66 -26.86
N CYS A 266 -8.06 -15.50 -26.89
CA CYS A 266 -7.93 -16.47 -27.97
C CYS A 266 -9.00 -17.59 -27.95
N SER A 267 -9.62 -17.87 -26.80
CA SER A 267 -10.81 -18.73 -26.72
C SER A 267 -11.99 -18.15 -27.53
N HIS A 268 -12.17 -16.82 -27.52
CA HIS A 268 -13.22 -16.13 -28.27
C HIS A 268 -13.03 -16.31 -29.78
N CYS A 269 -11.78 -16.39 -30.24
CA CYS A 269 -11.49 -16.64 -31.64
C CYS A 269 -11.96 -18.01 -32.13
N ARG A 270 -12.20 -18.94 -31.21
CA ARG A 270 -12.77 -20.28 -31.44
C ARG A 270 -14.27 -20.35 -31.10
N GLY A 271 -14.92 -19.20 -30.84
CA GLY A 271 -16.32 -19.13 -30.40
C GLY A 271 -16.55 -19.39 -28.91
N LEU A 272 -15.50 -19.67 -28.14
CA LEU A 272 -15.60 -20.03 -26.73
C LEU A 272 -15.53 -18.77 -25.84
N THR A 273 -16.63 -18.02 -25.77
CA THR A 273 -16.67 -16.71 -25.08
C THR A 273 -16.91 -16.78 -23.58
N LEU A 274 -17.39 -17.94 -23.07
CA LEU A 274 -17.74 -18.13 -21.67
C LEU A 274 -16.68 -18.93 -20.87
N ILE A 275 -15.68 -19.48 -21.56
CA ILE A 275 -14.63 -20.28 -20.92
C ILE A 275 -13.57 -19.35 -20.30
N LYS A 276 -13.23 -19.60 -19.04
CA LYS A 276 -12.21 -18.85 -18.31
C LYS A 276 -10.86 -19.57 -18.32
N PRO A 277 -9.73 -18.87 -18.19
CA PRO A 277 -8.43 -19.51 -18.08
C PRO A 277 -8.32 -20.37 -16.81
N CYS A 278 -7.56 -21.44 -16.91
CA CYS A 278 -7.18 -22.25 -15.74
C CYS A 278 -6.31 -21.41 -14.78
N VAL A 279 -6.46 -21.63 -13.47
CA VAL A 279 -5.67 -20.90 -12.45
C VAL A 279 -4.16 -21.02 -12.69
N GLY A 280 -3.65 -22.24 -12.90
CA GLY A 280 -2.23 -22.48 -13.15
C GLY A 280 -1.70 -21.80 -14.43
N TYR A 281 -2.55 -21.69 -15.46
CA TYR A 281 -2.22 -20.98 -16.69
C TYR A 281 -2.15 -19.46 -16.44
N CYS A 282 -3.16 -18.92 -15.74
CA CYS A 282 -3.20 -17.53 -15.33
C CYS A 282 -1.95 -17.14 -14.54
N LEU A 283 -1.59 -17.94 -13.52
CA LEU A 283 -0.42 -17.68 -12.69
C LEU A 283 0.87 -17.65 -13.52
N ASN A 284 1.06 -18.58 -14.46
CA ASN A 284 2.25 -18.55 -15.32
C ASN A 284 2.30 -17.28 -16.19
N VAL A 285 1.18 -16.85 -16.76
CA VAL A 285 1.14 -15.61 -17.54
C VAL A 285 1.41 -14.39 -16.66
N MET A 286 0.72 -14.26 -15.53
CA MET A 286 0.83 -13.11 -14.63
C MET A 286 2.19 -13.00 -13.96
N ARG A 287 2.77 -14.11 -13.48
CA ARG A 287 4.14 -14.13 -12.90
C ARG A 287 5.20 -13.80 -13.94
N GLY A 288 4.98 -14.17 -15.20
CA GLY A 288 5.84 -13.76 -16.32
C GLY A 288 5.74 -12.27 -16.62
N CYS A 289 4.52 -11.72 -16.62
CA CYS A 289 4.26 -10.29 -16.84
C CYS A 289 4.82 -9.40 -15.71
N LEU A 290 4.68 -9.84 -14.46
CA LEU A 290 5.04 -9.08 -13.26
C LEU A 290 6.40 -9.45 -12.69
N ALA A 291 7.24 -10.14 -13.47
CA ALA A 291 8.53 -10.65 -13.02
C ALA A 291 9.44 -9.57 -12.40
N SER A 292 9.50 -8.39 -13.04
CA SER A 292 10.27 -7.24 -12.53
C SER A 292 9.65 -6.61 -11.28
N VAL A 293 8.32 -6.62 -11.17
CA VAL A 293 7.60 -6.11 -9.99
C VAL A 293 7.87 -7.00 -8.78
N SER A 294 7.85 -8.32 -8.97
CA SER A 294 8.15 -9.28 -7.89
C SER A 294 9.58 -9.17 -7.35
N GLU A 295 10.51 -8.53 -8.05
CA GLU A 295 11.86 -8.28 -7.53
C GLU A 295 11.88 -7.27 -6.37
N LEU A 296 10.80 -6.49 -6.20
CA LEU A 296 10.62 -5.55 -5.09
C LEU A 296 10.18 -6.26 -3.79
N ASP A 297 9.70 -7.50 -3.83
CA ASP A 297 9.12 -8.17 -2.66
C ASP A 297 10.09 -8.28 -1.47
N GLN A 298 11.34 -8.70 -1.72
CA GLN A 298 12.37 -8.81 -0.68
C GLN A 298 12.70 -7.46 -0.01
N PRO A 299 13.10 -6.41 -0.77
CA PRO A 299 13.37 -5.11 -0.16
C PRO A 299 12.11 -4.47 0.44
N TRP A 300 10.93 -4.71 -0.12
CA TRP A 300 9.66 -4.24 0.43
C TRP A 300 9.34 -4.85 1.79
N ARG A 301 9.54 -6.16 1.97
CA ARG A 301 9.35 -6.82 3.28
C ARG A 301 10.27 -6.26 4.34
N ARG A 302 11.52 -5.94 3.97
CA ARG A 302 12.47 -5.32 4.87
C ARG A 302 12.07 -3.88 5.19
N TYR A 303 11.67 -3.12 4.18
CA TYR A 303 11.17 -1.76 4.31
C TYR A 303 9.95 -1.68 5.22
N THR A 304 8.93 -2.52 5.01
CA THR A 304 7.72 -2.55 5.85
C THR A 304 8.03 -2.86 7.31
N SER A 305 8.98 -3.77 7.58
CA SER A 305 9.47 -4.04 8.93
C SER A 305 10.19 -2.83 9.53
N LEU A 306 11.03 -2.13 8.76
CA LEU A 306 11.72 -0.93 9.23
C LEU A 306 10.74 0.22 9.50
N LEU A 307 9.76 0.40 8.62
CA LEU A 307 8.72 1.40 8.75
C LEU A 307 7.90 1.20 10.02
N GLU A 308 7.55 -0.06 10.31
CA GLU A 308 6.93 -0.46 11.57
C GLU A 308 7.82 -0.10 12.77
N GLN A 309 9.08 -0.51 12.77
CA GLN A 309 10.01 -0.23 13.88
C GLN A 309 10.23 1.28 14.10
N LEU A 310 10.37 2.06 13.03
CA LEU A 310 10.48 3.53 13.10
C LEU A 310 9.22 4.17 13.66
N THR A 311 8.05 3.69 13.26
CA THR A 311 6.76 4.13 13.80
C THR A 311 6.67 3.86 15.31
N HIS A 312 7.21 2.73 15.79
CA HIS A 312 7.31 2.45 17.22
C HIS A 312 8.33 3.33 17.93
N ALA A 313 9.52 3.51 17.36
CA ALA A 313 10.58 4.35 17.92
C ALA A 313 10.14 5.80 18.10
N MET A 314 9.39 6.34 17.14
CA MET A 314 8.79 7.68 17.23
C MET A 314 7.79 7.82 18.38
N ALA A 315 7.04 6.74 18.67
CA ALA A 315 6.02 6.72 19.72
C ALA A 315 6.57 6.35 21.12
N GLY A 316 7.83 5.99 21.23
CA GLY A 316 8.46 5.52 22.47
C GLY A 316 8.83 6.62 23.47
N GLN A 317 9.67 6.29 24.45
CA GLN A 317 10.07 7.13 25.60
C GLN A 317 10.72 8.49 25.25
N HIS A 318 11.08 8.73 23.99
CA HIS A 318 11.66 9.99 23.49
C HIS A 318 10.81 10.52 22.34
N SER A 319 9.50 10.65 22.55
CA SER A 319 8.59 11.08 21.50
C SER A 319 8.97 12.47 20.98
N LEU A 320 8.80 12.66 19.68
CA LEU A 320 9.02 13.93 18.99
C LEU A 320 8.31 15.09 19.69
N GLU A 321 7.07 14.86 20.11
CA GLU A 321 6.24 15.83 20.79
C GLU A 321 6.81 16.26 22.14
N LEU A 322 7.17 15.30 23.01
CA LEU A 322 7.71 15.60 24.33
C LEU A 322 9.00 16.43 24.22
N ALA A 323 9.90 16.04 23.32
CA ALA A 323 11.15 16.75 23.10
C ALA A 323 10.93 18.19 22.59
N LEU A 324 9.96 18.40 21.69
CA LEU A 324 9.62 19.73 21.18
C LEU A 324 8.92 20.59 22.24
N LEU A 325 8.04 20.03 23.06
CA LEU A 325 7.36 20.77 24.14
C LEU A 325 8.35 21.19 25.25
N GLU A 326 9.33 20.36 25.56
CA GLU A 326 10.35 20.63 26.59
C GLU A 326 11.33 21.75 26.21
N VAL A 327 11.40 22.17 24.95
CA VAL A 327 12.25 23.28 24.49
C VAL A 327 12.03 24.55 25.33
N ARG A 328 10.76 24.89 25.61
CA ARG A 328 10.42 26.05 26.45
C ARG A 328 11.01 25.92 27.85
N GLY A 329 10.88 24.75 28.47
CA GLY A 329 11.39 24.45 29.81
C GLY A 329 12.92 24.48 29.86
N ARG A 330 13.59 23.90 28.86
CA ARG A 330 15.06 23.92 28.73
C ARG A 330 15.59 25.33 28.64
N VAL A 331 14.98 26.20 27.82
CA VAL A 331 15.40 27.60 27.69
C VAL A 331 15.10 28.40 28.96
N HIS A 332 13.94 28.22 29.58
CA HIS A 332 13.60 28.88 30.85
C HIS A 332 14.64 28.56 31.94
N ASN A 333 14.95 27.27 32.11
CA ASN A 333 15.91 26.82 33.12
C ASN A 333 17.34 27.32 32.82
N ALA A 334 17.73 27.39 31.55
CA ALA A 334 19.01 27.98 31.14
C ALA A 334 19.11 29.46 31.52
N LEU A 335 18.06 30.25 31.26
CA LEU A 335 18.00 31.67 31.61
C LEU A 335 18.04 31.88 33.12
N LEU A 336 17.27 31.08 33.88
CA LEU A 336 17.28 31.12 35.34
C LEU A 336 18.65 30.77 35.93
N TYR A 337 19.33 29.79 35.34
CA TYR A 337 20.68 29.40 35.72
C TYR A 337 21.69 30.55 35.52
N ALA A 338 21.62 31.23 34.37
CA ALA A 338 22.46 32.37 34.06
C ALA A 338 22.21 33.53 35.05
N GLN A 339 20.95 33.85 35.35
CA GLN A 339 20.59 34.90 36.32
C GLN A 339 21.15 34.62 37.71
N ARG A 340 20.99 33.39 38.22
CA ARG A 340 21.49 33.00 39.55
C ARG A 340 23.01 33.08 39.67
N ARG A 341 23.73 32.94 38.55
CA ARG A 341 25.20 32.99 38.49
C ARG A 341 25.74 34.31 37.94
N GLY A 342 24.89 35.33 37.82
CA GLY A 342 25.24 36.64 37.27
C GLY A 342 26.58 37.19 37.78
N PRO A 343 26.81 37.30 39.10
CA PRO A 343 28.06 37.86 39.64
C PRO A 343 29.31 37.09 39.22
N LEU A 344 29.24 35.75 39.15
CA LEU A 344 30.36 34.91 38.71
C LEU A 344 30.62 35.07 37.21
N ILE A 345 29.55 35.14 36.42
CA ILE A 345 29.62 35.37 34.97
C ILE A 345 30.26 36.74 34.72
N THR A 346 29.78 37.81 35.36
CA THR A 346 30.33 39.17 35.25
C THR A 346 31.82 39.21 35.59
N ALA A 347 32.23 38.64 36.73
CA ALA A 347 33.65 38.61 37.10
C ALA A 347 34.55 37.89 36.07
N THR A 348 34.01 36.86 35.41
CA THR A 348 34.75 36.12 34.38
C THR A 348 34.80 36.90 33.07
N VAL A 349 33.68 37.51 32.68
CA VAL A 349 33.61 38.36 31.47
C VAL A 349 34.50 39.57 31.61
N ASP A 350 34.46 40.29 32.74
CA ASP A 350 35.30 41.47 32.96
C ASP A 350 36.79 41.14 32.89
N LYS A 351 37.18 39.94 33.33
CA LYS A 351 38.57 39.47 33.24
C LYS A 351 39.03 39.19 31.81
N VAL A 352 38.14 38.72 30.94
CA VAL A 352 38.52 38.20 29.61
C VAL A 352 38.14 39.17 28.49
N CYS A 353 36.95 39.77 28.57
CA CYS A 353 36.40 40.72 27.60
C CYS A 353 36.50 42.18 28.05
N GLY A 354 36.90 42.46 29.29
CA GLY A 354 36.96 43.83 29.81
C GLY A 354 37.86 44.71 28.95
N LEU A 355 37.24 45.66 28.24
CA LEU A 355 37.94 46.77 27.60
C LEU A 355 38.44 47.68 28.71
N THR A 356 39.72 47.57 29.06
CA THR A 356 40.34 48.50 30.01
C THR A 356 40.37 49.91 29.44
N THR A 357 39.44 50.75 29.89
CA THR A 357 39.66 52.19 30.03
C THR A 357 39.59 52.54 31.51
N GLY A 358 40.69 53.04 32.07
CA GLY A 358 40.80 53.50 33.47
C GLY A 358 39.78 54.63 33.76
N GLU A 359 39.43 54.95 35.01
CA GLU A 359 40.20 55.02 36.26
C GLU A 359 39.32 54.67 37.49
N PRO A 360 39.94 54.28 38.63
CA PRO A 360 39.22 54.13 39.89
C PRO A 360 39.02 55.50 40.55
N THR A 361 37.83 56.07 40.45
CA THR A 361 37.49 57.27 41.24
C THR A 361 36.59 56.90 42.43
N SER A 362 37.22 56.91 43.60
CA SER A 362 36.71 57.24 44.92
C SER A 362 35.47 56.51 45.46
N MET A 363 35.72 55.79 46.55
CA MET A 363 34.73 55.33 47.52
C MET A 363 33.71 56.43 47.91
N HIS A 364 32.43 56.06 47.90
CA HIS A 364 31.47 56.58 48.86
C HIS A 364 30.53 55.44 49.30
N PRO A 365 30.39 55.17 50.61
CA PRO A 365 29.52 54.10 51.09
C PRO A 365 28.10 54.64 51.25
N THR A 366 27.18 54.17 50.40
CA THR A 366 25.74 54.27 50.66
C THR A 366 25.16 52.87 50.86
N SER A 367 24.49 52.74 52.01
CA SER A 367 23.83 51.57 52.59
C SER A 367 23.05 50.71 51.59
N PRO A 368 23.02 49.37 51.73
CA PRO A 368 22.10 48.54 50.98
C PRO A 368 20.70 48.65 51.58
N GLU A 369 19.79 49.30 50.87
CA GLU A 369 18.36 49.14 51.13
C GLU A 369 17.93 47.83 50.47
N VAL A 370 17.77 46.79 51.29
CA VAL A 370 17.27 45.48 50.88
C VAL A 370 15.79 45.63 50.56
N THR A 371 15.45 45.80 49.28
CA THR A 371 14.08 45.57 48.81
C THR A 371 13.96 44.09 48.43
N THR A 372 13.55 43.26 49.39
CA THR A 372 13.04 41.92 49.12
C THR A 372 11.76 42.03 48.30
N SER A 373 11.84 41.83 46.98
CA SER A 373 10.68 41.49 46.18
C SER A 373 10.35 40.00 46.39
N THR A 374 9.40 39.75 47.28
CA THR A 374 8.81 38.44 47.52
C THR A 374 8.07 37.99 46.25
N VAL A 375 8.66 37.09 45.47
CA VAL A 375 7.94 36.37 44.42
C VAL A 375 7.25 35.18 45.10
N THR A 376 5.97 35.34 45.39
CA THR A 376 5.13 34.28 45.93
C THR A 376 4.78 33.31 44.81
N SER A 377 5.31 32.09 44.86
CA SER A 377 4.81 30.94 44.11
C SER A 377 3.79 30.18 44.95
N SER A 378 2.55 30.08 44.48
CA SER A 378 1.69 28.88 44.62
C SER A 378 0.41 29.08 43.79
N SER A 379 0.20 28.19 42.82
CA SER A 379 -0.93 28.11 41.88
C SER A 379 -2.29 27.83 42.56
N PRO A 380 -3.41 27.85 41.82
CA PRO A 380 -3.84 26.58 41.21
C PRO A 380 -4.10 26.69 39.70
N LEU A 381 -3.73 25.62 38.98
CA LEU A 381 -4.22 25.34 37.63
C LEU A 381 -5.75 25.43 37.62
N PRO A 382 -6.37 26.14 36.65
CA PRO A 382 -7.74 25.87 36.30
C PRO A 382 -7.79 24.46 35.69
N SER A 383 -8.68 23.61 36.21
CA SER A 383 -9.12 22.38 35.57
C SER A 383 -9.67 22.73 34.19
N ALA A 384 -8.82 22.67 33.17
CA ALA A 384 -9.19 22.95 31.79
C ALA A 384 -9.71 21.67 31.15
N ALA A 385 -10.76 21.83 30.34
CA ALA A 385 -11.17 20.87 29.33
C ALA A 385 -9.96 20.39 28.50
N PRO A 386 -10.03 19.22 27.81
CA PRO A 386 -8.89 18.64 27.11
C PRO A 386 -8.23 19.71 26.26
N SER A 387 -6.96 19.98 26.55
CA SER A 387 -6.20 20.92 25.74
C SER A 387 -6.15 20.38 24.30
N GLN A 388 -6.22 21.24 23.27
CA GLN A 388 -6.12 20.81 21.86
C GLN A 388 -5.00 19.77 21.57
N PRO A 389 -3.84 19.79 22.26
CA PRO A 389 -2.82 18.74 22.17
C PRO A 389 -3.33 17.31 22.49
N GLU A 390 -4.19 17.14 23.51
CA GLU A 390 -4.68 15.81 23.93
C GLU A 390 -5.62 15.17 22.91
N GLN A 391 -6.39 15.98 22.17
CA GLN A 391 -7.31 15.49 21.15
C GLN A 391 -6.56 15.08 19.88
N TRP A 392 -5.54 15.84 19.51
CA TRP A 392 -4.62 15.51 18.41
C TRP A 392 -3.76 14.27 18.71
N LEU A 393 -3.29 14.14 19.96
CA LEU A 393 -2.58 12.96 20.46
C LEU A 393 -3.38 11.66 20.30
N ARG A 394 -4.68 11.68 20.60
CA ARG A 394 -5.57 10.53 20.40
C ARG A 394 -5.74 10.19 18.92
N GLN A 395 -5.82 11.20 18.05
CA GLN A 395 -5.91 11.01 16.60
C GLN A 395 -4.62 10.38 16.06
N LEU A 396 -3.44 10.80 16.53
CA LEU A 396 -2.16 10.22 16.15
C LEU A 396 -1.99 8.77 16.61
N ALA A 397 -2.42 8.47 17.84
CA ALA A 397 -2.40 7.10 18.35
C ALA A 397 -3.34 6.18 17.56
N HIS A 398 -4.52 6.68 17.18
CA HIS A 398 -5.45 5.98 16.31
C HIS A 398 -4.87 5.75 14.91
N LEU A 399 -4.33 6.79 14.29
CA LEU A 399 -3.73 6.75 12.96
C LEU A 399 -2.55 5.78 12.92
N LYS A 400 -1.69 5.78 13.95
CA LYS A 400 -0.60 4.81 14.12
C LYS A 400 -1.11 3.36 14.12
N ARG A 401 -2.15 3.07 14.91
CA ARG A 401 -2.68 1.70 15.06
C ARG A 401 -3.28 1.20 13.75
N GLU A 402 -4.10 2.04 13.11
CA GLU A 402 -4.66 1.73 11.79
C GLU A 402 -3.54 1.48 10.78
N PHE A 403 -2.54 2.37 10.71
CA PHE A 403 -1.41 2.24 9.80
C PHE A 403 -0.71 0.89 9.90
N LEU A 404 -0.34 0.50 11.13
CA LEU A 404 0.40 -0.73 11.38
C LEU A 404 -0.42 -1.97 11.03
N MET A 405 -1.72 -1.97 11.35
CA MET A 405 -2.65 -3.05 10.99
C MET A 405 -2.72 -3.25 9.48
N TYR A 406 -2.92 -2.17 8.71
CA TYR A 406 -2.98 -2.27 7.26
C TYR A 406 -1.63 -2.61 6.63
N LEU A 407 -0.52 -2.07 7.15
CA LEU A 407 0.82 -2.32 6.63
C LEU A 407 1.18 -3.82 6.69
N GLN A 408 0.79 -4.53 7.75
CA GLN A 408 1.04 -5.97 7.87
C GLN A 408 0.36 -6.77 6.76
N ARG A 409 -0.87 -6.40 6.37
CA ARG A 409 -1.59 -7.04 5.26
C ARG A 409 -0.86 -6.88 3.93
N TYR A 410 -0.15 -5.76 3.74
CA TYR A 410 0.54 -5.43 2.50
C TYR A 410 2.03 -5.81 2.48
N LYS A 411 2.53 -6.49 3.53
CA LYS A 411 3.93 -6.93 3.63
C LYS A 411 4.37 -7.82 2.47
N SER A 412 3.48 -8.64 1.92
CA SER A 412 3.74 -9.55 0.80
C SER A 412 3.11 -9.11 -0.53
N PHE A 413 2.72 -7.84 -0.66
CA PHE A 413 1.93 -7.34 -1.78
C PHE A 413 2.53 -7.70 -3.15
N PHE A 414 3.81 -7.39 -3.39
CA PHE A 414 4.44 -7.64 -4.70
C PHE A 414 4.62 -9.12 -5.05
N ALA A 415 4.70 -10.00 -4.06
CA ALA A 415 4.68 -11.44 -4.29
C ALA A 415 3.28 -12.01 -4.49
N ALA A 416 2.24 -11.41 -3.88
CA ALA A 416 0.86 -11.88 -3.93
C ALA A 416 0.04 -11.31 -5.10
N LEU A 417 0.54 -10.25 -5.76
CA LEU A 417 -0.16 -9.58 -6.85
C LEU A 417 -0.56 -10.50 -8.02
N PRO A 418 0.29 -11.44 -8.48
CA PRO A 418 -0.11 -12.40 -9.52
C PRO A 418 -1.29 -13.29 -9.08
N GLU A 419 -1.34 -13.71 -7.83
CA GLU A 419 -2.41 -14.52 -7.26
C GLU A 419 -3.70 -13.72 -7.18
N MET A 420 -3.64 -12.49 -6.63
CA MET A 420 -4.80 -11.59 -6.56
C MET A 420 -5.43 -11.33 -7.93
N LEU A 421 -4.60 -11.19 -8.98
CA LEU A 421 -5.08 -11.00 -10.36
C LEU A 421 -5.63 -12.28 -11.00
N CYS A 422 -5.34 -13.45 -10.42
CA CYS A 422 -5.79 -14.77 -10.86
C CYS A 422 -6.81 -15.39 -9.89
N GLU A 423 -7.55 -14.58 -9.15
CA GLU A 423 -8.60 -15.03 -8.22
C GLU A 423 -10.01 -14.62 -8.68
N GLY A 424 -11.02 -15.24 -8.08
CA GLY A 424 -12.43 -14.88 -8.24
C GLY A 424 -12.96 -15.09 -9.67
N GLU A 425 -13.62 -14.07 -10.22
CA GLU A 425 -14.27 -14.17 -11.53
C GLU A 425 -13.30 -14.26 -12.72
N ASN A 426 -12.00 -14.09 -12.51
CA ASN A 426 -11.00 -14.05 -13.59
C ASN A 426 -10.56 -15.44 -14.06
N VAL A 427 -10.81 -16.48 -13.26
CA VAL A 427 -10.32 -17.84 -13.48
C VAL A 427 -11.40 -18.89 -13.17
N MET A 428 -11.13 -20.14 -13.53
CA MET A 428 -11.94 -21.30 -13.16
C MET A 428 -11.09 -22.29 -12.36
N ASP A 429 -11.59 -22.76 -11.20
CA ASP A 429 -10.84 -23.63 -10.28
C ASP A 429 -11.28 -25.12 -10.41
N ASP A 430 -12.58 -25.42 -10.37
CA ASP A 430 -13.12 -26.80 -10.28
C ASP A 430 -13.87 -27.30 -11.53
N SER A 431 -13.58 -26.78 -12.72
CA SER A 431 -14.21 -27.27 -13.96
C SER A 431 -13.35 -27.08 -15.20
N THR A 432 -13.85 -27.53 -16.37
CA THR A 432 -13.17 -27.36 -17.65
C THR A 432 -12.79 -25.90 -17.87
N CYS A 433 -11.53 -25.66 -18.20
CA CYS A 433 -10.92 -24.33 -18.28
C CYS A 433 -10.05 -24.19 -19.53
N TRP A 434 -9.71 -22.95 -19.88
CA TRP A 434 -8.87 -22.64 -21.01
C TRP A 434 -7.38 -22.74 -20.64
N SER A 435 -6.64 -23.59 -21.37
CA SER A 435 -5.19 -23.79 -21.18
C SER A 435 -4.30 -22.88 -22.02
N GLY A 436 -4.89 -22.05 -22.88
CA GLY A 436 -4.17 -21.26 -23.88
C GLY A 436 -4.26 -21.83 -25.30
N ASP A 437 -4.38 -23.15 -25.42
CA ASP A 437 -4.52 -23.83 -26.72
C ASP A 437 -5.86 -24.54 -26.86
N ASP A 438 -6.35 -25.18 -25.80
CA ASP A 438 -7.63 -25.89 -25.80
C ASP A 438 -8.36 -25.86 -24.45
N VAL A 439 -9.61 -26.33 -24.45
CA VAL A 439 -10.39 -26.56 -23.23
C VAL A 439 -9.96 -27.87 -22.59
N VAL A 440 -9.52 -27.82 -21.33
CA VAL A 440 -8.96 -28.94 -20.58
C VAL A 440 -9.65 -29.09 -19.22
N GLU A 441 -9.58 -30.28 -18.63
CA GLU A 441 -10.05 -30.49 -17.24
C GLU A 441 -9.17 -29.78 -16.22
N SER A 442 -7.85 -29.74 -16.46
CA SER A 442 -6.89 -29.03 -15.62
C SER A 442 -5.66 -28.63 -16.43
N TYR A 443 -4.97 -27.59 -15.96
CA TYR A 443 -3.72 -27.14 -16.56
C TYR A 443 -2.57 -28.10 -16.20
N SER A 444 -1.92 -28.67 -17.22
CA SER A 444 -0.85 -29.67 -17.06
C SER A 444 0.56 -29.06 -16.95
N GLY A 445 0.71 -27.77 -17.26
CA GLY A 445 1.99 -27.08 -17.19
C GLY A 445 2.45 -26.88 -15.74
N ARG A 446 3.77 -26.96 -15.51
CA ARG A 446 4.35 -26.61 -14.20
C ARG A 446 4.16 -25.11 -13.95
N VAL A 447 3.59 -24.77 -12.80
CA VAL A 447 3.47 -23.38 -12.37
C VAL A 447 4.81 -22.91 -11.80
N VAL A 448 5.44 -21.91 -12.43
CA VAL A 448 6.72 -21.34 -11.99
C VAL A 448 6.53 -20.35 -10.86
N GLY A 449 7.54 -20.17 -10.01
CA GLY A 449 7.51 -19.19 -8.91
C GLY A 449 7.63 -17.73 -9.37
N ASN A 450 7.70 -16.82 -8.41
CA ASN A 450 7.86 -15.37 -8.63
C ASN A 450 9.30 -14.97 -8.96
N GLY A 451 9.46 -13.75 -9.50
CA GLY A 451 10.76 -13.13 -9.78
C GLY A 451 11.43 -13.60 -11.07
N LEU A 452 12.44 -12.84 -11.50
CA LEU A 452 13.11 -13.01 -12.79
C LEU A 452 13.80 -14.37 -12.94
N HIS A 453 14.36 -14.89 -11.84
CA HIS A 453 15.05 -16.18 -11.87
C HIS A 453 14.10 -17.33 -12.20
N ALA A 454 12.92 -17.36 -11.58
CA ALA A 454 11.91 -18.39 -11.81
C ALA A 454 11.35 -18.34 -13.24
N GLN A 455 11.26 -17.15 -13.84
CA GLN A 455 10.71 -16.98 -15.18
C GLN A 455 11.56 -17.60 -16.30
N ARG A 456 12.81 -18.00 -16.03
CA ARG A 456 13.65 -18.72 -17.01
C ARG A 456 13.02 -20.04 -17.47
N GLN A 457 12.18 -20.63 -16.63
CA GLN A 457 11.50 -21.91 -16.89
C GLN A 457 10.00 -21.70 -17.22
N ASN A 458 9.56 -20.46 -17.40
CA ASN A 458 8.15 -20.17 -17.66
C ASN A 458 7.74 -20.64 -19.07
N PRO A 459 6.74 -21.53 -19.19
CA PRO A 459 6.28 -22.02 -20.49
C PRO A 459 5.48 -20.98 -21.29
N GLU A 460 4.84 -20.02 -20.62
CA GLU A 460 3.85 -19.12 -21.23
C GLU A 460 4.41 -17.76 -21.64
N VAL A 461 5.37 -17.22 -20.87
CA VAL A 461 5.91 -15.87 -21.10
C VAL A 461 7.44 -15.87 -21.03
N LYS A 462 8.07 -15.40 -22.10
CA LYS A 462 9.54 -15.28 -22.18
C LYS A 462 10.00 -13.94 -21.64
N VAL A 463 10.57 -13.95 -20.44
CA VAL A 463 11.15 -12.75 -19.80
C VAL A 463 12.63 -12.65 -20.10
N ARG A 464 13.04 -11.60 -20.83
CA ARG A 464 14.43 -11.39 -21.28
C ARG A 464 15.07 -10.13 -20.73
N THR A 465 14.28 -9.13 -20.39
CA THR A 465 14.74 -7.79 -20.01
C THR A 465 14.16 -7.42 -18.66
N VAL A 466 14.99 -6.84 -17.81
CA VAL A 466 14.56 -6.22 -16.55
C VAL A 466 14.02 -4.83 -16.87
N ASP A 467 12.98 -4.41 -16.16
CA ASP A 467 12.49 -3.03 -16.24
C ASP A 467 13.52 -2.11 -15.55
N PRO A 468 14.12 -1.14 -16.27
CA PRO A 468 15.19 -0.31 -15.72
C PRO A 468 14.69 0.60 -14.59
N THR A 469 13.45 1.11 -14.67
CA THR A 469 12.87 1.98 -13.64
C THR A 469 12.65 1.19 -12.35
N LEU A 470 12.10 -0.02 -12.44
CA LEU A 470 11.92 -0.88 -11.27
C LEU A 470 13.26 -1.34 -10.68
N ALA A 471 14.28 -1.55 -11.50
CA ALA A 471 15.62 -1.89 -11.02
C ALA A 471 16.27 -0.74 -10.23
N GLU A 472 16.11 0.50 -10.69
CA GLU A 472 16.59 1.70 -9.98
C GLU A 472 15.88 1.88 -8.63
N VAL A 473 14.54 1.77 -8.62
CA VAL A 473 13.74 1.86 -7.40
C VAL A 473 14.08 0.74 -6.41
N LYS A 474 14.29 -0.48 -6.91
CA LYS A 474 14.77 -1.60 -6.08
C LYS A 474 16.10 -1.27 -5.40
N GLU A 475 17.08 -0.77 -6.15
CA GLU A 475 18.39 -0.43 -5.61
C GLU A 475 18.30 0.71 -4.57
N LYS A 476 17.45 1.71 -4.85
CA LYS A 476 17.18 2.82 -3.94
C LYS A 476 16.57 2.34 -2.62
N LEU A 477 15.54 1.49 -2.69
CA LEU A 477 14.89 0.90 -1.52
C LEU A 477 15.85 0.01 -0.71
N ASP A 478 16.68 -0.80 -1.37
CA ASP A 478 17.72 -1.61 -0.73
C ASP A 478 18.76 -0.75 0.00
N ARG A 479 19.21 0.33 -0.64
CA ARG A 479 20.14 1.30 -0.06
C ARG A 479 19.51 1.99 1.16
N PHE A 480 18.28 2.48 1.03
CA PHE A 480 17.52 3.09 2.13
C PHE A 480 17.40 2.13 3.33
N ASN A 481 17.03 0.88 3.07
CA ASN A 481 16.89 -0.15 4.10
C ASN A 481 18.21 -0.41 4.84
N ARG A 482 19.32 -0.49 4.11
CA ARG A 482 20.66 -0.70 4.71
C ARG A 482 21.07 0.50 5.56
N GLU A 483 20.99 1.71 5.01
CA GLU A 483 21.39 2.95 5.71
C GLU A 483 20.54 3.18 6.96
N THR A 484 19.24 2.89 6.90
CA THR A 484 18.33 2.96 8.05
C THR A 484 18.76 2.01 9.16
N GLN A 485 19.03 0.75 8.83
CA GLN A 485 19.47 -0.25 9.81
C GLN A 485 20.81 0.14 10.46
N GLU A 486 21.77 0.63 9.66
CA GLU A 486 23.08 1.06 10.15
C GLU A 486 22.97 2.25 11.09
N ARG A 487 22.07 3.20 10.78
CA ARG A 487 21.84 4.39 11.59
C ARG A 487 21.10 4.09 12.90
N PHE A 488 20.22 3.08 12.89
CA PHE A 488 19.41 2.71 14.04
C PHE A 488 19.53 1.21 14.37
N PRO A 489 20.71 0.75 14.84
CA PRO A 489 20.99 -0.67 15.05
C PRO A 489 20.19 -1.31 16.20
N LYS A 490 19.48 -0.51 17.00
CA LYS A 490 18.65 -0.97 18.12
C LYS A 490 17.16 -1.05 17.78
N LEU A 491 16.75 -0.77 16.54
CA LEU A 491 15.34 -0.86 16.13
C LEU A 491 14.77 -2.27 16.31
N ASP A 492 15.60 -3.30 16.15
CA ASP A 492 15.21 -4.71 16.34
C ASP A 492 14.87 -5.07 17.80
N GLN A 493 15.21 -4.21 18.77
CA GLN A 493 14.93 -4.41 20.20
C GLN A 493 13.64 -3.71 20.64
N VAL A 494 12.97 -2.99 19.74
CA VAL A 494 11.64 -2.43 20.02
C VAL A 494 10.65 -3.58 19.93
N GLU A 495 10.33 -4.17 21.08
CA GLU A 495 9.41 -5.30 21.19
C GLU A 495 8.11 -5.00 20.44
N ALA A 496 7.76 -5.91 19.52
CA ALA A 496 6.46 -5.94 18.89
C ALA A 496 5.39 -6.05 19.98
N TRP A 497 4.30 -5.30 19.82
CA TRP A 497 3.15 -5.36 20.72
C TRP A 497 2.61 -6.80 20.80
N ASP A 498 2.92 -7.52 21.88
CA ASP A 498 2.13 -8.66 22.35
C ASP A 498 0.89 -8.12 23.09
N GLU A 499 -0.07 -7.52 22.39
CA GLU A 499 -1.45 -7.39 22.91
C GLU A 499 -2.50 -7.07 21.84
N LEU A 500 -2.72 -8.03 20.93
CA LEU A 500 -4.03 -8.21 20.33
C LEU A 500 -4.48 -9.64 20.60
N GLY A 501 -5.29 -9.80 21.65
CA GLY A 501 -6.12 -10.99 21.86
C GLY A 501 -5.64 -11.95 22.95
N SER A 502 -5.79 -11.56 24.21
CA SER A 502 -6.37 -12.49 25.19
C SER A 502 -7.12 -11.69 26.24
N GLY A 503 -8.44 -11.86 26.28
CA GLY A 503 -9.27 -11.23 27.29
C GLY A 503 -8.84 -11.67 28.68
N ARG A 504 -8.45 -10.72 29.51
CA ARG A 504 -8.45 -10.90 30.95
C ARG A 504 -9.04 -9.66 31.59
N SER A 505 -10.14 -9.90 32.30
CA SER A 505 -10.99 -8.90 32.93
C SER A 505 -10.22 -8.09 33.96
N GLU A 506 -10.19 -6.77 33.79
CA GLU A 506 -10.18 -5.85 34.93
C GLU A 506 -11.07 -4.66 34.56
N GLY A 507 -12.12 -4.49 35.37
CA GLY A 507 -13.25 -3.63 35.06
C GLY A 507 -12.87 -2.16 35.00
N SER A 508 -13.16 -1.53 33.87
CA SER A 508 -13.42 -0.10 33.80
C SER A 508 -14.52 0.14 32.78
N SER A 509 -15.54 0.86 33.23
CA SER A 509 -16.79 1.17 32.53
C SER A 509 -16.51 1.78 31.15
N ILE A 510 -16.79 1.02 30.09
CA ILE A 510 -16.96 1.56 28.74
C ILE A 510 -18.45 1.85 28.57
N GLY A 511 -18.75 3.13 28.36
CA GLY A 511 -20.09 3.63 28.14
C GLY A 511 -20.69 3.03 26.88
N CYS A 512 -21.87 2.47 27.03
CA CYS A 512 -22.72 2.08 25.92
C CYS A 512 -23.19 3.36 25.21
N ASP A 513 -22.80 3.49 23.95
CA ASP A 513 -23.28 4.53 23.05
C ASP A 513 -24.73 4.22 22.70
N ASP A 514 -25.59 5.22 22.82
CA ASP A 514 -27.02 5.15 22.60
C ASP A 514 -27.32 5.12 21.10
N GLU A 515 -27.66 3.93 20.60
CA GLU A 515 -28.71 3.64 19.61
C GLU A 515 -28.65 2.13 19.34
N ASP A 516 -29.79 1.47 19.49
CA ASP A 516 -30.05 0.02 19.39
C ASP A 516 -29.77 -0.84 20.66
N GLY A 517 -30.85 -1.45 21.16
CA GLY A 517 -30.97 -1.95 22.52
C GLY A 517 -30.15 -3.21 22.84
N CYS A 518 -29.42 -3.14 23.97
CA CYS A 518 -28.77 -4.28 24.59
C CYS A 518 -29.80 -5.18 25.29
N GLN A 519 -30.37 -6.15 24.57
CA GLN A 519 -31.18 -7.21 25.17
C GLN A 519 -30.28 -8.30 25.75
N ALA A 520 -30.02 -8.21 27.05
CA ALA A 520 -29.50 -9.33 27.84
C ALA A 520 -30.66 -10.29 28.17
N SER A 521 -30.74 -11.41 27.45
CA SER A 521 -31.54 -12.57 27.90
C SER A 521 -30.66 -13.45 28.78
N GLY A 522 -30.97 -13.48 30.07
CA GLY A 522 -30.48 -14.52 30.96
C GLY A 522 -31.30 -15.80 30.74
N ASP A 523 -30.63 -16.94 30.83
CA ASP A 523 -31.27 -18.13 31.39
C ASP A 523 -30.28 -18.97 32.18
N GLY A 524 -30.74 -19.48 33.30
CA GLY A 524 -29.95 -20.05 34.37
C GLY A 524 -29.71 -21.55 34.24
N GLN A 525 -28.50 -21.95 34.65
CA GLN A 525 -28.22 -22.95 35.68
C GLN A 525 -28.71 -24.39 35.47
N GLU A 526 -27.74 -25.32 35.32
CA GLU A 526 -27.46 -26.34 36.35
C GLU A 526 -26.17 -27.12 36.01
N ASN A 527 -25.23 -27.13 36.95
CA ASN A 527 -24.04 -27.97 36.98
C ASN A 527 -24.27 -29.05 38.05
N ILE A 528 -24.25 -30.33 37.67
CA ILE A 528 -23.96 -31.43 38.59
C ILE A 528 -22.88 -32.33 37.98
N SER A 529 -21.81 -32.48 38.75
CA SER A 529 -20.61 -33.30 38.57
C SER A 529 -20.86 -34.80 38.44
N HIS A 530 -20.03 -35.52 37.67
CA HIS A 530 -19.22 -36.64 38.17
C HIS A 530 -18.25 -37.21 37.11
N THR A 531 -17.16 -37.77 37.64
CA THR A 531 -15.92 -38.28 37.05
C THR A 531 -15.98 -39.70 36.46
N ASP A 532 -14.98 -39.99 35.62
CA ASP A 532 -14.27 -41.26 35.36
C ASP A 532 -14.52 -42.15 34.11
N ALA A 533 -13.40 -42.34 33.40
CA ALA A 533 -12.81 -43.59 32.87
C ALA A 533 -13.29 -44.29 31.56
N SER A 534 -12.38 -44.22 30.56
CA SER A 534 -11.81 -45.31 29.72
C SER A 534 -12.64 -46.24 28.80
N ASN A 535 -12.07 -46.40 27.59
CA ASN A 535 -12.00 -47.57 26.69
C ASN A 535 -13.03 -47.83 25.55
N GLU A 536 -12.47 -47.80 24.33
CA GLU A 536 -12.61 -48.70 23.16
C GLU A 536 -13.98 -49.31 22.74
N ARG A 537 -14.48 -48.93 21.55
CA ARG A 537 -14.64 -49.78 20.32
C ARG A 537 -15.67 -49.19 19.34
N ARG A 538 -15.30 -49.17 18.05
CA ARG A 538 -16.15 -48.99 16.85
C ARG A 538 -17.04 -50.24 16.59
N PRO A 539 -17.90 -50.28 15.54
CA PRO A 539 -18.94 -49.35 15.07
C PRO A 539 -20.29 -50.09 14.81
N ILE A 540 -21.32 -49.37 14.32
CA ILE A 540 -22.39 -49.77 13.34
C ILE A 540 -23.78 -49.20 13.74
N GLY A 541 -24.39 -48.42 12.84
CA GLY A 541 -25.81 -48.60 12.51
C GLY A 541 -26.77 -47.39 12.56
N ARG A 542 -27.06 -46.86 11.35
CA ARG A 542 -28.33 -46.27 10.84
C ARG A 542 -28.75 -44.81 11.14
N GLN A 543 -28.68 -44.04 10.06
CA GLN A 543 -29.60 -43.04 9.47
C GLN A 543 -30.03 -41.77 10.25
N PRO A 544 -29.79 -40.57 9.68
CA PRO A 544 -30.45 -39.32 10.08
C PRO A 544 -31.70 -39.04 9.23
N GLY A 545 -32.74 -38.51 9.89
CA GLY A 545 -33.88 -37.85 9.26
C GLY A 545 -33.56 -36.39 8.96
N GLY A 546 -34.18 -35.86 7.90
CA GLY A 546 -33.75 -34.66 7.18
C GLY A 546 -33.89 -33.34 7.93
N ASP A 547 -33.05 -32.38 7.51
CA ASP A 547 -33.48 -31.05 7.10
C ASP A 547 -32.54 -30.52 6.01
N SER A 548 -33.14 -29.87 5.02
CA SER A 548 -32.61 -29.56 3.69
C SER A 548 -31.56 -28.43 3.65
N PRO A 549 -30.51 -28.51 2.81
CA PRO A 549 -29.64 -27.37 2.52
C PRO A 549 -30.23 -26.47 1.41
N PRO A 550 -29.82 -25.18 1.33
CA PRO A 550 -30.36 -24.21 0.38
C PRO A 550 -30.04 -24.58 -1.07
N GLU A 551 -30.98 -24.29 -1.96
CA GLU A 551 -30.89 -24.55 -3.40
C GLU A 551 -29.63 -23.93 -4.02
N ASN A 552 -28.81 -24.79 -4.64
CA ASN A 552 -27.74 -24.38 -5.56
C ASN A 552 -28.34 -23.63 -6.76
N PRO A 553 -27.72 -22.53 -7.23
CA PRO A 553 -28.11 -21.92 -8.49
C PRO A 553 -27.87 -22.93 -9.63
N SER A 554 -28.93 -23.15 -10.39
CA SER A 554 -29.02 -24.05 -11.54
C SER A 554 -27.82 -23.90 -12.48
N LYS A 555 -27.19 -25.03 -12.83
CA LYS A 555 -26.21 -25.11 -13.92
C LYS A 555 -26.75 -24.36 -15.16
N PRO A 556 -25.96 -23.48 -15.81
CA PRO A 556 -26.32 -23.01 -17.14
C PRO A 556 -26.36 -24.21 -18.09
N PRO A 557 -27.25 -24.20 -19.10
CA PRO A 557 -27.40 -25.33 -20.01
C PRO A 557 -26.08 -25.59 -20.72
N SER A 558 -25.57 -26.83 -20.62
CA SER A 558 -24.44 -27.30 -21.40
C SER A 558 -24.82 -27.29 -22.88
N VAL A 559 -24.30 -26.32 -23.63
CA VAL A 559 -24.40 -26.29 -25.09
C VAL A 559 -23.48 -27.39 -25.63
N LYS A 560 -24.08 -28.41 -26.27
CA LYS A 560 -23.34 -29.45 -26.99
C LYS A 560 -22.64 -28.82 -28.19
N VAL A 561 -21.33 -28.71 -28.11
CA VAL A 561 -20.47 -28.52 -29.29
C VAL A 561 -19.88 -29.90 -29.62
N ILE A 562 -20.35 -30.49 -30.71
CA ILE A 562 -19.81 -31.75 -31.23
C ILE A 562 -18.53 -31.40 -32.01
N GLY A 563 -17.37 -31.47 -31.35
CA GLY A 563 -16.08 -31.51 -32.02
C GLY A 563 -15.73 -32.95 -32.37
N ALA A 564 -15.89 -33.34 -33.63
CA ALA A 564 -15.36 -34.63 -34.11
C ALA A 564 -13.85 -34.52 -34.35
N SER A 565 -13.07 -35.40 -33.70
CA SER A 565 -11.66 -35.62 -34.02
C SER A 565 -11.48 -36.28 -35.40
N PRO A 566 -10.33 -36.08 -36.08
CA PRO A 566 -10.13 -36.50 -37.46
C PRO A 566 -9.54 -37.92 -37.51
N SER A 567 -10.32 -38.91 -37.93
CA SER A 567 -9.75 -40.18 -38.41
C SER A 567 -10.70 -40.97 -39.30
N GLY A 568 -10.35 -41.04 -40.59
CA GLY A 568 -10.47 -42.24 -41.41
C GLY A 568 -11.87 -42.70 -41.82
N ASN A 569 -12.39 -42.17 -42.93
CA ASN A 569 -12.81 -42.95 -44.10
C ASN A 569 -13.62 -42.07 -45.07
N TRP A 570 -12.94 -41.57 -46.10
CA TRP A 570 -13.57 -41.08 -47.33
C TRP A 570 -14.18 -42.26 -48.10
N ALA A 571 -15.31 -42.80 -47.64
CA ALA A 571 -16.07 -43.82 -48.36
C ALA A 571 -17.58 -43.88 -48.01
N ARG A 572 -18.10 -42.94 -47.21
CA ARG A 572 -19.51 -42.96 -46.74
C ARG A 572 -20.54 -42.16 -47.52
N PRO A 573 -20.23 -41.13 -48.34
CA PRO A 573 -21.29 -40.44 -49.09
C PRO A 573 -21.78 -41.27 -50.30
N TRP A 574 -20.90 -42.12 -50.87
CA TRP A 574 -21.19 -42.88 -52.08
C TRP A 574 -22.01 -44.14 -51.79
N SER A 575 -21.84 -44.73 -50.61
CA SER A 575 -22.55 -45.94 -50.18
C SER A 575 -24.03 -45.67 -49.87
N LEU A 576 -24.36 -44.50 -49.31
CA LEU A 576 -25.75 -44.06 -49.12
C LEU A 576 -26.43 -43.66 -50.44
N ALA A 577 -25.72 -42.97 -51.33
CA ALA A 577 -26.23 -42.65 -52.66
C ALA A 577 -26.50 -43.91 -53.52
N LEU A 578 -25.63 -44.92 -53.44
CA LEU A 578 -25.81 -46.22 -54.12
C LEU A 578 -26.94 -47.05 -53.51
N LEU A 579 -27.13 -47.02 -52.18
CA LEU A 579 -28.27 -47.65 -51.51
C LEU A 579 -29.60 -46.99 -51.88
N CYS A 580 -29.65 -45.66 -51.97
CA CYS A 580 -30.82 -44.93 -52.45
C CYS A 580 -31.09 -45.20 -53.94
N ALA A 581 -30.06 -45.30 -54.78
CA ALA A 581 -30.21 -45.67 -56.19
C ALA A 581 -30.70 -47.12 -56.37
N ALA A 582 -30.22 -48.06 -55.55
CA ALA A 582 -30.65 -49.46 -55.59
C ALA A 582 -32.11 -49.64 -55.09
N LEU A 583 -32.51 -48.90 -54.06
CA LEU A 583 -33.90 -48.89 -53.57
C LEU A 583 -34.86 -48.23 -54.57
N CYS A 584 -34.43 -47.18 -55.28
CA CYS A 584 -35.19 -46.58 -56.37
C CYS A 584 -35.31 -47.50 -57.60
N PHE A 585 -34.29 -48.32 -57.91
CA PHE A 585 -34.34 -49.31 -58.99
C PHE A 585 -35.20 -50.54 -58.65
N GLN A 586 -35.30 -50.93 -57.38
CA GLN A 586 -36.18 -52.04 -56.96
C GLN A 586 -37.67 -51.66 -57.03
N TRP A 587 -38.02 -50.38 -57.02
CA TRP A 587 -39.40 -49.89 -57.07
C TRP A 587 -39.90 -49.55 -58.49
N THR A 588 -39.03 -49.62 -59.50
CA THR A 588 -39.39 -49.41 -60.92
C THR A 588 -39.57 -50.71 -61.72
N LEU A 589 -39.38 -51.89 -61.09
CA LEU A 589 -39.40 -53.20 -61.74
C LEU A 589 -40.54 -54.14 -61.29
N PHE A 590 -41.60 -53.65 -60.64
CA PHE A 590 -42.83 -54.43 -60.37
C PHE A 590 -44.10 -53.64 -60.69
#